data_AF-A0A101J3P0-F1
#
_entry.id   AF-A0A101J3P0-F1
#
_cell.length_a   1.000
_cell.length_b   1.000
_cell.length_c   1.000
_cell.angle_alpha   90.00
_cell.angle_beta   90.00
_cell.angle_gamma   90.00
#
_symmetry.space_group_name_H-M   'P 1'
#
loop_
_entity.id
_entity.type
_entity.pdbx_description
1 polymer ?
#
loop_
_entity_poly.entity_id
_entity_poly.type
_entity_poly.pdbx_seq_one_letter_code
_entity_poly.pdbx_strand_id
1 'polypeptide(L)'
;MHIIDILIFTVYMLFVLGIGIYFLKKNKNAADYYVGGRSMGSSVIGLSVVATDVGGGFSIGLGGLGFLMGLSGSWMLFTGLLGAWLSAVFLIPKASKLASRLKLYTFPQLFEFFYSPRVALLAGIISAVGYIGFTSSQLLAGAKLASATFEGL
;
A
#
# COMPACT_ATOMS: atom_id res chain seq x y z
N MET A 1 8.89 26.42 9.96
CA MET A 1 8.58 26.28 8.52
C MET A 1 8.25 27.66 7.94
N HIS A 2 8.61 27.92 6.68
CA HIS A 2 8.19 29.15 6.01
C HIS A 2 6.71 29.05 5.60
N ILE A 3 6.06 30.20 5.41
CA ILE A 3 4.65 30.28 4.98
C ILE A 3 4.43 29.52 3.66
N ILE A 4 5.42 29.54 2.76
CA ILE A 4 5.37 28.82 1.49
C ILE A 4 5.29 27.30 1.71
N ASP A 5 6.05 26.75 2.65
CA ASP A 5 6.03 25.31 2.92
C ASP A 5 4.66 24.86 3.47
N ILE A 6 4.10 25.66 4.37
CA ILE A 6 2.76 25.43 4.95
C ILE A 6 1.70 25.47 3.84
N LEU A 7 1.77 26.47 2.96
CA LEU A 7 0.85 26.58 1.83
C LEU A 7 0.90 25.35 0.93
N ILE A 8 2.10 24.90 0.54
CA ILE A 8 2.28 23.70 -0.29
C ILE A 8 1.68 22.47 0.40
N PHE A 9 1.98 22.28 1.69
CA PHE A 9 1.47 21.17 2.48
C PHE A 9 -0.07 21.17 2.56
N THR A 10 -0.68 22.32 2.87
CA THR A 10 -2.13 22.45 2.97
C THR A 10 -2.82 22.20 1.63
N VAL A 11 -2.31 22.78 0.54
CA VAL A 11 -2.86 22.56 -0.81
C VAL A 11 -2.78 21.09 -1.20
N TYR A 12 -1.65 20.44 -0.94
CA TYR A 12 -1.47 19.00 -1.19
C TYR A 12 -2.49 18.15 -0.40
N MET A 13 -2.67 18.42 0.89
CA MET A 13 -3.63 17.68 1.72
C MET A 13 -5.06 17.87 1.25
N LEU A 14 -5.46 19.11 0.92
CA LEU A 14 -6.79 19.39 0.36
C LEU A 14 -7.00 18.70 -0.99
N PHE A 15 -5.98 18.65 -1.83
CA PHE A 15 -6.04 17.95 -3.12
C PHE A 15 -6.27 16.44 -2.94
N VAL A 16 -5.49 15.78 -2.07
CA VAL A 16 -5.64 14.34 -1.79
C VAL A 16 -7.01 14.03 -1.17
N LEU A 17 -7.47 14.83 -0.21
CA LEU A 17 -8.81 14.70 0.37
C LEU A 17 -9.91 14.93 -0.68
N GLY A 18 -9.73 15.90 -1.57
CA GLY A 18 -10.64 16.19 -2.67
C GLY A 18 -10.81 15.00 -3.62
N ILE A 19 -9.70 14.34 -4.00
CA ILE A 19 -9.73 13.09 -4.78
C ILE A 19 -10.52 12.01 -4.04
N GLY A 20 -10.25 11.83 -2.74
CA GLY A 20 -10.95 10.85 -1.91
C GLY A 20 -12.47 11.08 -1.88
N ILE A 21 -12.90 12.31 -1.63
CA ILE A 21 -14.33 12.68 -1.60
C ILE A 21 -14.98 12.51 -2.99
N TYR A 22 -14.27 12.87 -4.06
CA TYR A 22 -14.77 12.71 -5.42
C TYR A 22 -15.05 11.23 -5.75
N PHE A 23 -14.11 10.33 -5.47
CA PHE A 23 -14.29 8.91 -5.73
C PHE A 23 -15.24 8.23 -4.76
N LEU A 24 -15.32 8.70 -3.50
CA LEU A 24 -16.33 8.25 -2.54
C LEU A 24 -17.74 8.41 -3.11
N LYS A 25 -18.04 9.56 -3.74
CA LYS A 25 -19.34 9.82 -4.38
C LYS A 25 -19.58 9.00 -5.65
N LYS A 26 -18.52 8.48 -6.27
CA LYS A 26 -18.60 7.72 -7.53
C LYS A 26 -18.82 6.22 -7.31
N ASN A 27 -18.39 5.69 -6.16
CA ASN A 27 -18.58 4.30 -5.79
C ASN A 27 -20.06 4.00 -5.53
N LYS A 28 -20.65 3.07 -6.29
CA LYS A 28 -22.09 2.71 -6.14
C LYS A 28 -22.30 1.36 -5.47
N ASN A 29 -21.30 0.48 -5.49
CA ASN A 29 -21.40 -0.87 -4.97
C ASN A 29 -20.05 -1.37 -4.42
N ALA A 30 -20.06 -2.56 -3.81
CA ALA A 30 -18.87 -3.19 -3.23
C ALA A 30 -17.77 -3.49 -4.27
N ALA A 31 -18.12 -3.81 -5.52
CA ALA A 31 -17.12 -4.04 -6.56
C ALA A 31 -16.39 -2.75 -6.97
N ASP A 32 -17.11 -1.62 -7.00
CA ASP A 32 -16.48 -0.31 -7.22
C ASP A 32 -15.51 0.02 -6.08
N TYR A 33 -15.93 -0.23 -4.84
CA TYR A 33 -15.13 0.08 -3.65
C TYR A 33 -13.89 -0.82 -3.46
N TYR A 34 -14.05 -2.14 -3.53
CA TYR A 34 -12.96 -3.08 -3.22
C TYR A 34 -12.03 -3.37 -4.40
N VAL A 35 -12.54 -3.35 -5.63
CA VAL A 35 -11.77 -3.76 -6.82
C VAL A 35 -11.81 -2.75 -7.97
N GLY A 36 -12.30 -1.53 -7.72
CA GLY A 36 -12.38 -0.44 -8.71
C GLY A 36 -13.19 -0.81 -9.96
N GLY A 37 -14.22 -1.65 -9.78
CA GLY A 37 -15.03 -2.17 -10.88
C GLY A 37 -14.25 -3.03 -11.88
N ARG A 38 -12.99 -3.41 -11.57
CA ARG A 38 -12.09 -4.21 -12.42
C ARG A 38 -11.84 -3.60 -13.80
N SER A 39 -11.97 -2.29 -13.89
CA SER A 39 -11.79 -1.51 -15.13
C SER A 39 -10.40 -0.90 -15.26
N MET A 40 -9.58 -0.96 -14.20
CA MET A 40 -8.25 -0.36 -14.17
C MET A 40 -7.26 -1.17 -15.01
N GLY A 41 -6.53 -0.48 -15.88
CA GLY A 41 -5.45 -1.07 -16.67
C GLY A 41 -4.25 -1.49 -15.79
N SER A 42 -3.46 -2.45 -16.29
CA SER A 42 -2.30 -3.00 -15.58
C SER A 42 -1.27 -1.95 -15.16
N SER A 43 -1.05 -0.91 -15.97
CA SER A 43 -0.13 0.19 -15.64
C SER A 43 -0.57 1.00 -14.43
N VAL A 44 -1.87 1.30 -14.32
CA VAL A 44 -2.45 2.06 -13.19
C VAL A 44 -2.37 1.22 -11.91
N ILE A 45 -2.69 -0.08 -12.02
CA ILE A 45 -2.55 -1.02 -10.91
C ILE A 45 -1.09 -1.10 -10.45
N GLY A 46 -0.14 -1.21 -11.38
CA GLY A 46 1.29 -1.26 -11.07
C GLY A 46 1.77 -0.01 -10.31
N LEU A 47 1.39 1.19 -10.77
CA LEU A 47 1.71 2.44 -10.08
C LEU A 47 1.10 2.48 -8.67
N SER A 48 -0.14 2.01 -8.51
CA SER A 48 -0.80 1.94 -7.20
C SER A 48 -0.09 0.98 -6.25
N VAL A 49 0.41 -0.15 -6.75
CA VAL A 49 1.17 -1.12 -5.94
C VAL A 49 2.48 -0.50 -5.46
N VAL A 50 3.22 0.16 -6.35
CA VAL A 50 4.47 0.84 -5.99
C VAL A 50 4.22 1.98 -4.99
N ALA A 51 3.18 2.78 -5.20
CA ALA A 51 2.80 3.85 -4.27
C ALA A 51 2.37 3.32 -2.89
N THR A 52 1.84 2.09 -2.83
CA THR A 52 1.50 1.44 -1.55
C THR A 52 2.75 0.98 -0.82
N ASP A 53 3.71 0.38 -1.53
CA ASP A 53 4.96 -0.14 -0.98
C ASP A 53 5.91 0.98 -0.52
N VAL A 54 6.08 1.99 -1.37
CA VAL A 54 6.99 3.11 -1.14
C VAL A 54 6.27 4.24 -0.41
N GLY A 55 6.20 4.14 0.92
CA GLY A 55 5.72 5.24 1.77
C GLY A 55 6.65 5.58 2.93
N GLY A 56 6.17 6.37 3.90
CA GLY A 56 7.04 6.99 4.91
C GLY A 56 7.88 6.00 5.73
N GLY A 57 7.30 4.87 6.14
CA GLY A 57 7.99 3.82 6.89
C GLY A 57 9.08 3.13 6.06
N PHE A 58 8.81 2.90 4.78
CA PHE A 58 9.82 2.40 3.83
C PHE A 58 10.97 3.41 3.68
N SER A 59 10.66 4.69 3.43
CA SER A 59 11.67 5.74 3.23
C SER A 59 12.55 5.97 4.46
N ILE A 60 11.96 6.10 5.65
CA ILE A 60 12.72 6.30 6.89
C ILE A 60 13.47 5.03 7.29
N GLY A 61 12.82 3.86 7.16
CA GLY A 61 13.43 2.57 7.52
C GLY A 61 14.67 2.27 6.69
N LEU A 62 14.59 2.47 5.37
CA LEU A 62 15.72 2.25 4.48
C LEU A 62 16.79 3.33 4.58
N GLY A 63 16.40 4.59 4.78
CA GLY A 63 17.36 5.65 5.10
C GLY A 63 18.17 5.31 6.35
N GLY A 64 17.49 4.81 7.39
CA GLY A 64 18.12 4.33 8.62
C GLY A 64 19.05 3.13 8.39
N LEU A 65 18.64 2.15 7.58
CA LEU A 65 19.50 1.01 7.22
C LEU A 65 20.72 1.45 6.41
N GLY A 66 20.56 2.39 5.49
CA GLY A 66 21.68 2.99 4.76
C GLY A 66 22.65 3.73 5.68
N PHE A 67 22.15 4.43 6.70
CA PHE A 67 22.98 5.07 7.71
C PHE A 67 23.79 4.06 8.55
N LEU A 68 23.17 2.94 8.93
CA LEU A 68 23.81 1.93 9.79
C LEU A 68 24.75 0.98 9.04
N MET A 69 24.36 0.57 7.83
CA MET A 69 25.01 -0.51 7.08
C MET A 69 25.66 -0.03 5.76
N GLY A 70 25.54 1.26 5.44
CA GLY A 70 26.00 1.80 4.17
C GLY A 70 25.32 1.15 2.97
N LEU A 71 26.06 0.99 1.88
CA LEU A 71 25.54 0.43 0.63
C LEU A 71 25.07 -1.03 0.77
N SER A 72 25.57 -1.77 1.77
CA SER A 72 25.16 -3.16 2.00
C SER A 72 23.68 -3.30 2.37
N GLY A 73 23.08 -2.26 2.98
CA GLY A 73 21.64 -2.20 3.27
C GLY A 73 20.76 -2.25 2.01
N SER A 74 21.30 -1.86 0.85
CA SER A 74 20.58 -1.93 -0.43
C SER A 74 20.29 -3.37 -0.88
N TRP A 75 20.94 -4.38 -0.30
CA TRP A 75 20.63 -5.78 -0.59
C TRP A 75 19.18 -6.15 -0.21
N MET A 76 18.66 -5.56 0.88
CA MET A 76 17.28 -5.77 1.29
C MET A 76 16.28 -5.19 0.27
N LEU A 77 16.63 -4.04 -0.32
CA LEU A 77 15.86 -3.45 -1.42
C LEU A 77 15.86 -4.34 -2.65
N PHE A 78 17.04 -4.80 -3.06
CA PHE A 78 17.18 -5.61 -4.26
C PHE A 78 16.38 -6.92 -4.18
N THR A 79 16.52 -7.63 -3.06
CA THR A 79 15.80 -8.90 -2.83
C THR A 79 14.29 -8.70 -2.71
N GLY A 80 13.84 -7.63 -2.04
CA GLY A 80 12.43 -7.25 -1.99
C GLY A 80 11.85 -6.94 -3.37
N LEU A 81 12.57 -6.13 -4.16
CA LEU A 81 12.17 -5.79 -5.53
C LEU A 81 12.08 -7.02 -6.43
N LEU A 82 13.05 -7.94 -6.33
CA LEU A 82 13.04 -9.18 -7.09
C LEU A 82 11.83 -10.05 -6.71
N GLY A 83 11.54 -10.20 -5.42
CA GLY A 83 10.37 -10.95 -4.93
C GLY A 83 9.04 -10.33 -5.38
N ALA A 84 8.93 -9.01 -5.31
CA ALA A 84 7.76 -8.26 -5.79
C ALA A 84 7.58 -8.44 -7.30
N TRP A 85 8.66 -8.35 -8.08
CA TRP A 85 8.64 -8.55 -9.52
C TRP A 85 8.23 -9.98 -9.90
N LEU A 86 8.82 -11.00 -9.27
CA LEU A 86 8.43 -12.40 -9.48
C LEU A 86 6.95 -12.62 -9.16
N SER A 87 6.47 -12.05 -8.04
CA SER A 87 5.06 -12.14 -7.67
C SER A 87 4.16 -11.44 -8.70
N ALA A 88 4.55 -10.25 -9.16
CA ALA A 88 3.80 -9.47 -10.14
C ALA A 88 3.71 -10.15 -11.51
N VAL A 89 4.76 -10.85 -11.94
CA VAL A 89 4.79 -11.53 -13.25
C VAL A 89 4.12 -12.91 -13.18
N PHE A 90 4.38 -13.70 -12.14
CA PHE A 90 3.98 -15.10 -12.11
C PHE A 90 2.71 -15.39 -11.30
N LEU A 91 2.51 -14.69 -10.18
CA LEU A 91 1.45 -14.99 -9.21
C LEU A 91 0.22 -14.11 -9.42
N ILE A 92 0.41 -12.78 -9.45
CA ILE A 92 -0.68 -11.80 -9.53
C ILE A 92 -1.60 -12.02 -10.75
N PRO A 93 -1.11 -12.30 -11.97
CA PRO A 93 -1.99 -12.49 -13.12
C PRO A 93 -2.88 -13.74 -12.98
N LYS A 94 -2.34 -14.82 -12.39
CA LYS A 94 -3.08 -16.06 -12.13
C LYS A 94 -4.13 -15.85 -11.03
N ALA A 95 -3.72 -15.26 -9.91
CA ALA A 95 -4.58 -14.98 -8.77
C ALA A 95 -5.71 -13.99 -9.13
N SER A 96 -5.37 -12.90 -9.83
CA SER A 96 -6.33 -11.87 -10.26
C SER A 96 -7.37 -12.44 -11.24
N LYS A 97 -6.95 -13.27 -12.20
CA LYS A 97 -7.88 -13.94 -13.13
C LYS A 97 -8.84 -14.89 -12.40
N LEU A 98 -8.35 -15.64 -11.42
CA LEU A 98 -9.17 -16.56 -10.62
C LEU A 98 -10.12 -15.82 -9.69
N ALA A 99 -9.62 -14.85 -8.92
CA ALA A 99 -10.44 -13.95 -8.09
C ALA A 99 -11.49 -13.23 -8.95
N SER A 100 -11.15 -12.94 -10.20
CA SER A 100 -12.08 -12.34 -11.13
C SER A 100 -13.24 -13.26 -11.48
N ARG A 101 -12.95 -14.50 -11.87
CA ARG A 101 -13.96 -15.52 -12.19
C ARG A 101 -14.88 -15.84 -11.01
N LEU A 102 -14.33 -15.91 -9.80
CA LEU A 102 -15.06 -16.23 -8.58
C LEU A 102 -15.74 -15.01 -7.93
N LYS A 103 -15.62 -13.81 -8.53
CA LYS A 103 -16.16 -12.55 -8.00
C LYS A 103 -15.72 -12.25 -6.55
N LEU A 104 -14.48 -12.59 -6.22
CA LEU A 104 -13.90 -12.33 -4.90
C LEU A 104 -13.47 -10.86 -4.78
N TYR A 105 -13.49 -10.36 -3.54
CA TYR A 105 -13.08 -9.00 -3.18
C TYR A 105 -11.74 -8.94 -2.47
N THR A 106 -11.36 -10.01 -1.76
CA THR A 106 -10.11 -10.06 -0.99
C THR A 106 -9.22 -11.22 -1.44
N PHE A 107 -7.92 -11.06 -1.27
CA PHE A 107 -6.96 -12.13 -1.56
C PHE A 107 -7.16 -13.36 -0.66
N PRO A 108 -7.40 -13.23 0.67
CA PRO A 108 -7.68 -14.37 1.55
C PRO A 108 -8.83 -15.28 1.10
N GLN A 109 -9.84 -14.75 0.41
CA GLN A 109 -10.96 -15.55 -0.12
C GLN A 109 -10.50 -16.60 -1.14
N LEU A 110 -9.35 -16.42 -1.81
CA LEU A 110 -8.81 -17.45 -2.70
C LEU A 110 -8.49 -18.75 -1.94
N PHE A 111 -8.09 -18.67 -0.68
CA PHE A 111 -7.78 -19.85 0.12
C PHE A 111 -9.03 -20.67 0.47
N GLU A 112 -10.22 -20.07 0.40
CA GLU A 112 -11.47 -20.82 0.55
C GLU A 112 -11.69 -21.75 -0.63
N PHE A 113 -11.40 -21.27 -1.85
CA PHE A 113 -11.49 -22.06 -3.07
C PHE A 113 -10.46 -23.21 -3.12
N PHE A 114 -9.24 -22.96 -2.62
CA PHE A 114 -8.18 -23.97 -2.64
C PHE A 114 -8.20 -24.95 -1.46
N TYR A 115 -8.74 -24.53 -0.31
CA TYR A 115 -8.66 -25.29 0.93
C TYR A 115 -10.00 -25.32 1.66
N SER A 116 -10.24 -24.38 2.56
CA SER A 116 -11.46 -24.33 3.37
C SER A 116 -11.73 -22.93 3.94
N PRO A 117 -12.96 -22.65 4.39
CA PRO A 117 -13.30 -21.37 5.02
C PRO A 117 -12.45 -21.03 6.25
N ARG A 118 -12.01 -22.05 7.01
CA ARG A 118 -11.13 -21.86 8.17
C ARG A 118 -9.75 -21.33 7.77
N VAL A 119 -9.20 -21.83 6.66
CA VAL A 119 -7.90 -21.37 6.14
C VAL A 119 -8.02 -19.94 5.59
N ALA A 120 -9.12 -19.62 4.90
CA ALA A 120 -9.38 -18.26 4.42
C ALA A 120 -9.52 -17.26 5.57
N LEU A 121 -10.21 -17.64 6.65
CA LEU A 121 -10.33 -16.82 7.86
C LEU A 121 -8.96 -16.59 8.50
N LEU A 122 -8.15 -17.65 8.65
CA LEU A 122 -6.81 -17.53 9.21
C LEU A 122 -5.91 -16.63 8.34
N ALA A 123 -5.94 -16.80 7.02
CA ALA A 123 -5.22 -15.93 6.09
C ALA A 123 -5.68 -14.46 6.19
N GLY A 124 -6.99 -14.23 6.39
CA GLY A 124 -7.56 -12.91 6.65
C GLY A 124 -7.05 -12.27 7.94
N ILE A 125 -7.01 -13.04 9.03
CA ILE A 125 -6.48 -12.59 10.33
C ILE A 125 -4.99 -12.24 10.22
N ILE A 126 -4.20 -13.13 9.62
CA ILE A 126 -2.76 -12.89 9.40
C ILE A 126 -2.55 -11.63 8.57
N SER A 127 -3.32 -11.46 7.49
CA SER A 127 -3.26 -10.26 6.66
C SER A 127 -3.62 -9.01 7.46
N ALA A 128 -4.69 -9.06 8.27
CA ALA A 128 -5.10 -7.92 9.10
C ALA A 128 -4.02 -7.50 10.09
N VAL A 129 -3.43 -8.45 10.81
CA VAL A 129 -2.32 -8.18 11.75
C VAL A 129 -1.11 -7.58 11.02
N GLY A 130 -0.74 -8.14 9.86
CA GLY A 130 0.33 -7.61 9.02
C GLY A 130 0.07 -6.16 8.57
N TYR A 131 -1.14 -5.88 8.08
CA TYR A 131 -1.52 -4.54 7.63
C TYR A 131 -1.65 -3.52 8.77
N ILE A 132 -2.00 -3.94 9.98
CA ILE A 132 -1.95 -3.07 11.16
C ILE A 132 -0.51 -2.65 11.43
N GLY A 133 0.44 -3.60 11.44
CA GLY A 133 1.86 -3.31 11.63
C GLY A 133 2.42 -2.41 10.53
N PHE A 134 2.08 -2.71 9.27
CA PHE A 134 2.46 -1.91 8.11
C PHE A 134 1.91 -0.48 8.22
N THR A 135 0.61 -0.30 8.44
CA THR A 135 0.00 1.03 8.53
C THR A 135 0.57 1.82 9.72
N SER A 136 0.80 1.15 10.85
CA SER A 136 1.41 1.76 12.04
C SER A 136 2.81 2.29 11.76
N SER A 137 3.64 1.57 10.99
CA SER A 137 4.98 2.04 10.64
C SER A 137 4.94 3.27 9.73
N GLN A 138 3.99 3.33 8.79
CA GLN A 138 3.78 4.48 7.92
C GLN A 138 3.33 5.72 8.73
N LEU A 139 2.41 5.54 9.68
CA LEU A 139 1.95 6.62 10.57
C LEU A 139 3.06 7.11 11.49
N LEU A 140 3.84 6.20 12.09
CA LEU A 140 4.98 6.53 12.93
C LEU A 140 6.03 7.35 12.17
N ALA A 141 6.31 6.96 10.92
CA ALA A 141 7.21 7.69 10.06
C ALA A 141 6.71 9.10 9.76
N GLY A 142 5.42 9.24 9.42
CA GLY A 142 4.78 10.55 9.24
C GLY A 142 4.86 11.41 10.50
N ALA A 143 4.60 10.85 11.68
CA ALA A 143 4.69 11.55 12.95
C ALA A 143 6.12 12.03 13.26
N LYS A 144 7.14 11.18 13.02
CA LYS A 144 8.55 11.57 13.20
C LYS A 144 8.98 12.68 12.25
N LEU A 145 8.56 12.63 10.99
CA LEU A 145 8.84 13.69 10.02
C LEU A 145 8.16 14.99 10.44
N ALA A 146 6.90 14.91 10.87
CA ALA A 146 6.17 16.08 11.36
C ALA A 146 6.85 16.68 12.59
N SER A 147 7.16 15.90 13.63
CA SER A 147 7.81 16.42 14.84
C SER A 147 9.14 17.10 14.51
N ALA A 148 10.00 16.47 13.72
CA ALA A 148 11.28 17.05 13.32
C ALA A 148 11.16 18.31 12.46
N THR A 149 10.07 18.47 11.69
CA THR A 149 9.87 19.61 10.79
C THR A 149 9.17 20.79 11.48
N PHE A 150 8.28 20.50 12.43
CA PHE A 150 7.46 21.49 13.14
C PHE A 150 8.03 21.92 14.50
N GLU A 151 9.08 21.27 15.03
CA GLU A 151 9.72 21.59 16.34
C GLU A 151 10.34 23.00 16.48
N GLY A 152 10.17 23.89 15.50
CA GLY A 152 10.58 25.30 15.53
C GLY A 152 9.45 26.31 15.38
N LEU A 153 8.20 25.91 15.67
CA LEU A 153 7.01 26.75 15.78
C LEU A 153 6.51 26.76 17.23
#